data_AF-A0A535MAJ7-F1
#
_entry.id   AF-A0A535MAJ7-F1
#
_cell.length_a   1.000
_cell.length_b   1.000
_cell.length_c   1.000
_cell.angle_alpha   90.00
_cell.angle_beta   90.00
_cell.angle_gamma   90.00
#
_symmetry.space_group_name_H-M   'P 1'
#
loop_
_entity.id
_entity.type
_entity.pdbx_description
1 polymer ?
#
loop_
_entity_poly.entity_id
_entity_poly.type
_entity_poly.pdbx_seq_one_letter_code
_entity_poly.pdbx_strand_id
1 'polypeptide(L)' 'MDQVLTISTTVGTSDPTRATIPFHLARGAKQAGTQVRIVLAGDSADLIRAGVAQGVQGKGVPPLKEVLDFARDNGITIHV' A
#
# COMPACT_ATOMS: atom_id res chain seq x y z
N MET A 1 -22.37 3.99 -10.72
CA MET A 1 -21.33 3.63 -9.74
C MET A 1 -20.04 4.18 -10.27
N ASP A 2 -19.37 5.05 -9.52
CA ASP A 2 -18.04 5.51 -9.91
C ASP A 2 -17.08 4.32 -9.89
N GLN A 3 -16.23 4.21 -10.92
CA GLN A 3 -15.30 3.10 -11.05
C GLN A 3 -14.13 3.30 -10.08
N VAL A 4 -13.97 2.40 -9.11
CA VAL A 4 -12.87 2.41 -8.15
C VAL A 4 -11.82 1.37 -8.53
N LEU A 5 -10.57 1.79 -8.75
CA LEU A 5 -9.44 0.88 -8.90
C LEU A 5 -9.17 0.18 -7.56
N THR A 6 -9.25 -1.15 -7.54
CA THR A 6 -8.90 -1.96 -6.36
C THR A 6 -7.58 -2.66 -6.60
N ILE A 7 -6.58 -2.36 -5.78
CA ILE A 7 -5.28 -3.04 -5.78
C ILE A 7 -5.25 -3.97 -4.56
N SER A 8 -4.85 -5.23 -4.75
CA SER A 8 -4.75 -6.18 -3.65
C SER A 8 -3.35 -6.78 -3.54
N THR A 9 -2.98 -7.21 -2.34
CA THR A 9 -1.74 -7.96 -2.11
C THR A 9 -1.90 -8.92 -0.95
N THR A 10 -1.18 -10.04 -1.02
CA THR A 10 -1.02 -10.98 0.07
C THR A 10 0.40 -11.04 0.62
N VAL A 11 1.32 -10.27 0.03
CA VAL A 11 2.75 -10.34 0.37
C VAL A 11 3.03 -9.45 1.57
N GLY A 12 3.52 -10.06 2.65
CA GLY A 12 3.98 -9.38 3.85
C GLY A 12 5.47 -9.06 3.84
N THR A 13 6.05 -8.92 5.03
CA THR A 13 7.44 -8.45 5.21
C THR A 13 8.53 -9.41 4.69
N SER A 14 8.18 -10.64 4.32
CA SER A 14 9.09 -11.63 3.76
C SER A 14 9.68 -11.21 2.40
N ASP A 15 8.98 -10.35 1.65
CA ASP A 15 9.51 -9.68 0.46
C ASP A 15 9.18 -8.18 0.52
N PRO A 16 10.08 -7.35 1.10
CA PRO A 16 9.85 -5.92 1.29
C PRO A 16 9.58 -5.16 -0.01
N THR A 17 10.13 -5.62 -1.14
CA THR A 17 9.94 -4.96 -2.43
C THR A 17 8.52 -5.21 -2.92
N ARG A 18 8.10 -6.49 -2.98
CA ARG A 18 6.75 -6.85 -3.42
C ARG A 18 5.66 -6.39 -2.47
N ALA A 19 5.93 -6.36 -1.17
CA ALA A 19 5.02 -5.82 -0.16
C ALA A 19 4.70 -4.33 -0.40
N THR A 20 5.65 -3.58 -0.96
CA THR A 20 5.54 -2.12 -1.12
C THR A 20 4.90 -1.70 -2.44
N ILE A 21 5.12 -2.47 -3.52
CA ILE A 21 4.61 -2.17 -4.88
C ILE A 21 3.12 -1.77 -4.90
N PRO A 22 2.19 -2.48 -4.23
CA PRO A 22 0.76 -2.13 -4.24
C PRO A 22 0.47 -0.70 -3.76
N PHE A 23 1.14 -0.27 -2.69
CA PHE A 23 0.99 1.07 -2.12
C PHE A 23 1.62 2.14 -3.01
N HIS A 24 2.78 1.82 -3.62
CA HIS A 24 3.43 2.70 -4.59
C HIS A 24 2.56 2.93 -5.84
N LEU A 25 1.92 1.87 -6.36
CA LEU A 25 0.98 1.96 -7.47
C LEU A 25 -0.27 2.75 -7.09
N ALA A 26 -0.81 2.54 -5.88
CA ALA A 26 -1.95 3.31 -5.39
C ALA A 26 -1.66 4.81 -5.30
N ARG A 27 -0.44 5.18 -4.86
CA ARG A 27 0.03 6.57 -4.89
C ARG A 27 0.01 7.13 -6.31
N GLY A 28 0.60 6.43 -7.28
CA GLY A 28 0.60 6.86 -8.68
C GLY A 28 -0.81 7.03 -9.24
N ALA A 29 -1.71 6.07 -8.98
CA ALA A 29 -3.11 6.13 -9.40
C ALA A 29 -3.82 7.36 -8.80
N LYS A 30 -3.66 7.61 -7.49
CA LYS A 30 -4.24 8.76 -6.80
C LYS A 30 -3.73 10.09 -7.39
N GLN A 31 -2.42 10.20 -7.65
CA GLN A 31 -1.83 11.39 -8.25
C GLN A 31 -2.31 11.64 -9.68
N ALA A 32 -2.65 10.57 -10.42
CA ALA A 32 -3.24 10.65 -11.75
C ALA A 32 -4.76 10.96 -11.74
N GLY A 33 -5.37 11.18 -10.57
CA GLY A 33 -6.79 11.48 -10.44
C GLY A 33 -7.71 10.25 -10.38
N THR A 34 -7.17 9.04 -10.31
CA THR A 34 -7.96 7.80 -10.21
C THR A 34 -8.44 7.58 -8.78
N GLN A 35 -9.74 7.26 -8.62
CA GLN A 35 -10.28 6.79 -7.35
C GLN A 35 -9.76 5.37 -7.08
N VAL A 36 -9.00 5.20 -6.00
CA VAL A 36 -8.26 3.96 -5.71
C VAL A 36 -8.42 3.55 -4.26
N ARG A 37 -8.44 2.23 -4.03
CA ARG A 37 -8.40 1.59 -2.71
C ARG A 37 -7.45 0.39 -2.71
N ILE A 38 -7.03 -0.01 -1.52
CA ILE A 38 -6.14 -1.15 -1.29
C ILE A 38 -6.89 -2.20 -0.46
N VAL A 39 -6.70 -3.48 -0.79
CA VAL A 39 -7.21 -4.62 -0.02
C VAL A 39 -6.03 -5.53 0.36
N LEU A 40 -5.86 -5.75 1.66
CA LEU A 40 -4.86 -6.63 2.23
C LEU A 40 -5.52 -7.97 2.58
N ALA A 41 -4.76 -9.06 2.48
CA ALA A 41 -5.21 -10.40 2.83
C ALA A 41 -3.99 -11.25 3.21
N GLY A 42 -4.13 -12.16 4.17
CA GLY A 42 -3.00 -12.99 4.61
C GLY A 42 -1.86 -12.16 5.19
N ASP A 43 -0.61 -12.48 4.82
CA ASP A 43 0.60 -11.88 5.43
C ASP A 43 0.69 -10.36 5.27
N SER A 44 0.05 -9.80 4.23
CA SER A 44 0.04 -8.35 4.02
C SER A 44 -0.76 -7.58 5.08
N ALA A 45 -1.64 -8.25 5.83
CA ALA A 45 -2.38 -7.64 6.93
C ALA A 45 -1.42 -7.12 8.04
N ASP A 46 -0.26 -7.76 8.24
CA ASP A 46 0.70 -7.32 9.26
C ASP A 46 1.39 -5.99 8.89
N LEU A 47 1.38 -5.60 7.61
CA LEU A 47 2.06 -4.39 7.11
C LEU A 47 1.54 -3.09 7.73
N ILE A 48 0.28 -3.07 8.17
CA ILE A 48 -0.35 -1.91 8.80
C ILE A 48 -0.27 -1.93 10.34
N ARG A 49 0.29 -3.00 10.93
CA ARG A 49 0.49 -3.06 12.39
C ARG A 49 1.51 -2.01 12.81
N ALA A 50 1.26 -1.39 13.97
CA ALA A 50 2.13 -0.37 14.54
C ALA A 50 3.58 -0.87 14.62
N GLY A 51 4.51 -0.10 14.06
CA GLY A 51 5.94 -0.40 14.08
C GLY A 51 6.45 -1.27 12.92
N VAL A 52 5.59 -1.94 12.15
CA VAL A 52 6.03 -2.85 11.08
C VAL A 52 6.58 -2.08 9.89
N ALA A 53 5.84 -1.07 9.40
CA ALA A 53 6.20 -0.33 8.20
C ALA A 53 7.56 0.39 8.26
N GLN A 54 8.05 0.71 9.47
CA GLN A 54 9.34 1.36 9.69
C GLN A 54 10.52 0.47 9.25
N GLY A 55 10.36 -0.85 9.32
CA GLY A 55 11.39 -1.82 8.93
C GLY A 55 11.31 -2.32 7.48
N VAL A 56 10.27 -1.96 6.74
CA VAL A 56 10.04 -2.49 5.39
C VAL A 56 10.67 -1.58 4.33
N GLN A 57 11.83 -2.01 3.83
CA GLN A 57 12.66 -1.29 2.86
C GLN A 57 12.81 -2.12 1.58
N GLY A 58 12.04 -1.79 0.55
CA GLY A 58 12.11 -2.42 -0.78
C GLY A 58 13.22 -1.84 -1.67
N LYS A 59 13.59 -2.57 -2.73
CA LYS A 59 14.53 -2.09 -3.75
C LYS A 59 13.76 -1.49 -4.94
N GLY A 60 14.13 -0.27 -5.35
CA GLY A 60 13.49 0.40 -6.50
C GLY A 60 12.07 0.90 -6.23
N VAL A 61 11.65 0.94 -4.97
CA VAL A 61 10.37 1.47 -4.48
C VAL A 61 10.64 2.35 -3.24
N PRO A 62 9.75 3.29 -2.88
CA PRO A 62 9.91 4.07 -1.65
C PRO A 62 9.84 3.19 -0.38
N PRO A 63 10.27 3.66 0.80
CA PRO A 63 9.98 2.98 2.06
C PRO A 63 8.47 2.77 2.25
N LEU A 64 8.05 1.62 2.81
CA LEU A 64 6.62 1.33 2.99
C LEU A 64 5.91 2.40 3.85
N LYS A 65 6.60 2.88 4.89
CA LYS A 65 6.09 3.95 5.77
C LYS A 65 5.68 5.20 4.97
N GLU A 66 6.47 5.58 3.98
CA GLU A 66 6.21 6.78 3.15
C GLU A 66 4.92 6.62 2.33
N VAL A 67 4.73 5.48 1.67
CA VAL A 67 3.54 5.24 0.83
C VAL A 67 2.29 4.98 1.67
N LEU A 68 2.41 4.45 2.89
CA LEU A 68 1.31 4.36 3.85
C LEU A 68 0.90 5.73 4.41
N ASP A 69 1.87 6.59 4.73
CA ASP A 69 1.59 7.97 5.13
C ASP A 69 0.88 8.72 4.00
N PHE A 70 1.37 8.59 2.77
CA PHE A 70 0.70 9.16 1.59
C PHE A 70 -0.74 8.66 1.46
N ALA A 71 -0.97 7.35 1.62
CA ALA A 71 -2.31 6.76 1.55
C ALA A 71 -3.26 7.37 2.60
N ARG A 72 -2.81 7.45 3.86
CA ARG A 72 -3.55 8.09 4.96
C ARG A 72 -3.87 9.54 4.64
N ASP A 73 -2.86 10.33 4.27
CA ASP A 73 -2.99 11.77 4.09
C ASP A 73 -3.83 12.14 2.85
N ASN A 74 -3.98 11.22 1.90
CA ASN A 74 -4.73 11.42 0.65
C ASN A 74 -6.05 10.62 0.57
N GLY A 75 -6.49 10.02 1.68
CA GLY A 75 -7.76 9.31 1.77
C GLY A 75 -7.84 8.06 0.88
N ILE A 76 -6.72 7.38 0.63
CA ILE A 76 -6.74 6.05 0.01
C ILE A 76 -7.17 5.06 1.09
N THR A 77 -8.35 4.47 0.92
CA THR A 77 -8.88 3.50 1.89
C THR A 77 -8.13 2.17 1.78
N ILE A 78 -7.75 1.61 2.93
CA ILE A 78 -7.13 0.29 3.05
C ILE A 78 -8.12 -0.62 3.78
N HIS A 79 -8.46 -1.75 3.17
CA HIS A 79 -9.25 -2.82 3.79
C HIS A 79 -8.35 -4.00 4.13
N VAL A 80 -8.73 -4.76 5.16
CA VAL A 80 -8.09 -6.02 5.58
C VAL A 80 -9.15 -7.09 5.70
#